data_AF-A0A2G5VXK8-F1
#
_entry.id   AF-A0A2G5VXK8-F1
#
_cell.length_a   1.000
_cell.length_b   1.000
_cell.length_c   1.000
_cell.angle_alpha   90.00
_cell.angle_beta   90.00
_cell.angle_gamma   90.00
#
_symmetry.space_group_name_H-M   'P 1'
#
loop_
_entity.id
_entity.type
_entity.pdbx_description
1 polymer ?
#
loop_
_entity_poly.entity_id
_entity_poly.type
_entity_poly.pdbx_seq_one_letter_code
_entity_poly.pdbx_strand_id
1 'polypeptide(L)'
;MFVTQLRNAVEEKYKSYFYYKSMYQLTNDLLWQEFIRHAYEDEKSHYEMFQQLHYIMTNEFVPNPKKPAPCTNLKESAKNALVSELEAVEQCKEMFLTIPFEEAYDPIFIALHDDMEHAIRMSTIFNGAN
;
A
#
# COMPACT_ATOMS: atom_id res chain seq x y z
N MET A 1 -10.71 -17.46 4.08
CA MET A 1 -10.83 -16.37 3.09
C MET A 1 -10.07 -15.14 3.60
N PHE A 2 -10.51 -14.55 4.71
CA PHE A 2 -9.86 -13.38 5.32
C PHE A 2 -8.36 -13.53 5.61
N VAL A 3 -7.91 -14.62 6.24
CA VAL A 3 -6.46 -14.84 6.51
C VAL A 3 -5.64 -14.84 5.22
N THR A 4 -6.18 -15.41 4.13
CA THR A 4 -5.51 -15.42 2.83
C THR A 4 -5.43 -14.01 2.23
N GLN A 5 -6.52 -13.24 2.30
CA GLN A 5 -6.56 -11.84 1.87
C GLN A 5 -5.59 -10.98 2.69
N LEU A 6 -5.55 -11.18 4.01
CA LEU A 6 -4.63 -10.49 4.90
C LEU A 6 -3.17 -10.82 4.59
N ARG A 7 -2.85 -12.09 4.33
CA ARG A 7 -1.50 -12.50 3.90
C ARG A 7 -1.10 -11.82 2.59
N ASN A 8 -2.01 -11.77 1.62
CA ASN A 8 -1.75 -11.10 0.35
C ASN A 8 -1.54 -9.59 0.55
N ALA A 9 -2.37 -8.95 1.38
CA ALA A 9 -2.24 -7.54 1.74
C ALA A 9 -0.87 -7.25 2.37
N VAL A 10 -0.38 -8.10 3.28
CA VAL A 10 0.98 -7.97 3.83
C VAL A 10 2.05 -7.97 2.73
N GLU A 11 1.96 -8.88 1.77
CA GLU A 11 2.92 -8.94 0.66
C GLU A 11 2.81 -7.71 -0.27
N GLU A 12 1.61 -7.22 -0.51
CA GLU A 12 1.33 -6.04 -1.34
C GLU A 12 1.88 -4.78 -0.69
N LYS A 13 1.57 -4.54 0.60
CA LYS A 13 2.05 -3.38 1.35
C LYS A 13 3.58 -3.31 1.42
N TYR A 14 4.23 -4.48 1.58
CA TYR A 14 5.67 -4.57 1.47
C TYR A 14 6.20 -4.16 0.09
N LYS A 15 5.55 -4.61 -0.99
CA LYS A 15 5.95 -4.26 -2.36
C LYS A 15 5.74 -2.77 -2.60
N SER A 16 4.59 -2.23 -2.27
CA SER A 16 4.25 -0.81 -2.43
C SER A 16 5.22 0.11 -1.69
N TYR A 17 5.57 -0.19 -0.44
CA TYR A 17 6.61 0.53 0.30
C TYR A 17 7.92 0.67 -0.49
N PHE A 18 8.45 -0.45 -1.01
CA PHE A 18 9.70 -0.41 -1.77
C PHE A 18 9.54 0.19 -3.17
N TYR A 19 8.37 0.03 -3.78
CA TYR A 19 8.04 0.64 -5.06
C TYR A 19 8.08 2.16 -4.95
N TYR A 20 7.33 2.73 -4.00
CA TYR A 20 7.28 4.17 -3.74
C TYR A 20 8.61 4.72 -3.27
N LYS A 21 9.35 4.01 -2.43
CA LYS A 21 10.71 4.42 -2.05
C LYS A 21 11.66 4.54 -3.25
N SER A 22 11.50 3.66 -4.25
CA SER A 22 12.25 3.78 -5.51
C SER A 22 11.73 4.90 -6.41
N MET A 23 10.42 5.11 -6.46
CA MET A 23 9.78 6.19 -7.23
C MET A 23 10.18 7.57 -6.71
N TYR A 24 10.36 7.73 -5.40
CA TYR A 24 10.83 8.96 -4.76
C TYR A 24 12.14 9.47 -5.38
N GLN A 25 13.03 8.55 -5.78
CA GLN A 25 14.34 8.89 -6.35
C GLN A 25 14.25 9.38 -7.81
N LEU A 26 13.09 9.29 -8.45
CA LEU A 26 12.89 9.66 -9.86
C LEU A 26 12.49 11.13 -10.06
N THR A 27 12.34 11.90 -8.97
CA THR A 27 11.94 13.30 -9.04
C THR A 27 12.69 14.15 -8.02
N ASN A 28 12.91 15.41 -8.38
CA ASN A 28 13.41 16.45 -7.47
C ASN A 28 12.32 17.50 -7.14
N ASP A 29 11.11 17.34 -7.68
CA ASP A 29 10.01 18.23 -7.33
C ASP A 29 9.50 17.89 -5.93
N LEU A 30 9.55 18.89 -5.05
CA LEU A 30 9.27 18.74 -3.62
C LEU A 30 7.83 18.28 -3.35
N LEU A 31 6.85 18.70 -4.16
CA LEU A 31 5.46 18.27 -3.97
C LEU A 31 5.32 16.76 -4.25
N TRP A 32 6.02 16.29 -5.27
CA TRP A 32 5.98 14.90 -5.72
C TRP A 32 6.72 14.02 -4.74
N GLN A 33 7.89 14.47 -4.30
CA GLN A 33 8.62 13.81 -3.22
C GLN A 33 7.76 13.68 -1.97
N GLU A 34 7.02 14.73 -1.58
CA GLU A 34 6.14 14.68 -0.42
C GLU A 34 4.99 13.68 -0.59
N PHE A 35 4.32 13.68 -1.73
CA PHE A 35 3.25 12.72 -2.02
C PHE A 35 3.73 11.27 -1.98
N ILE A 36 4.91 11.01 -2.56
CA ILE A 36 5.50 9.67 -2.61
C ILE A 36 6.02 9.25 -1.24
N ARG A 37 6.60 10.20 -0.49
CA ARG A 37 7.09 9.98 0.87
C ARG A 37 5.98 9.58 1.81
N HIS A 38 4.90 10.34 1.79
CA HIS A 38 3.72 10.05 2.58
C HIS A 38 3.21 8.64 2.29
N ALA A 39 2.99 8.31 1.01
CA ALA A 39 2.51 6.99 0.61
C ALA A 39 3.43 5.86 1.10
N TYR A 40 4.76 5.96 0.94
CA TYR A 40 5.63 4.88 1.42
C TYR A 40 5.70 4.78 2.96
N GLU A 41 5.52 5.88 3.68
CA GLU A 41 5.48 5.85 5.15
C GLU A 41 4.24 5.12 5.64
N ASP A 42 3.08 5.42 5.04
CA ASP A 42 1.81 4.74 5.34
C ASP A 42 1.89 3.26 4.99
N GLU A 43 2.40 2.92 3.80
CA GLU A 43 2.55 1.53 3.33
C GLU A 43 3.43 0.68 4.27
N LYS A 44 4.45 1.31 4.87
CA LYS A 44 5.25 0.66 5.91
C LYS A 44 4.40 0.41 7.16
N SER A 45 3.62 1.39 7.60
CA SER A 45 2.73 1.24 8.75
C SER A 45 1.63 0.20 8.49
N HIS A 46 1.03 0.16 7.30
CA HIS A 46 0.05 -0.85 6.89
C HIS A 46 0.66 -2.26 6.93
N TYR A 47 1.87 -2.42 6.37
CA TYR A 47 2.61 -3.68 6.45
C TYR A 47 2.78 -4.15 7.90
N GLU A 48 3.21 -3.25 8.79
CA GLU A 48 3.42 -3.56 10.21
C GLU A 48 2.09 -3.92 10.90
N MET A 49 1.02 -3.16 10.66
CA MET A 49 -0.30 -3.44 11.23
C MET A 49 -0.87 -4.79 10.74
N PHE A 50 -0.79 -5.06 9.43
CA PHE A 50 -1.28 -6.31 8.87
C PHE A 50 -0.44 -7.53 9.30
N GLN A 51 0.86 -7.36 9.52
CA GLN A 51 1.68 -8.39 10.16
C GLN A 51 1.20 -8.71 11.58
N GLN A 52 0.85 -7.69 12.39
CA GLN A 52 0.30 -7.91 13.72
C GLN A 52 -1.06 -8.63 13.66
N LEU A 53 -1.95 -8.22 12.76
CA LEU A 53 -3.23 -8.91 12.57
C LEU A 53 -3.04 -10.37 12.13
N HIS A 54 -2.12 -10.63 11.22
CA HIS A 54 -1.84 -11.99 10.76
C HIS A 54 -1.32 -12.84 11.92
N TYR A 55 -0.43 -12.29 12.74
CA TYR A 55 0.08 -12.94 13.95
C TYR A 55 -1.04 -13.24 14.96
N ILE A 56 -1.93 -12.29 15.24
CA ILE A 56 -3.08 -12.50 16.15
C ILE A 56 -3.95 -13.69 15.67
N MET A 57 -4.19 -13.80 14.36
CA MET A 57 -5.04 -14.85 13.80
C MET A 57 -4.37 -16.22 13.69
N THR A 58 -3.04 -16.26 13.53
CA THR A 58 -2.33 -17.48 13.09
C THR A 58 -1.16 -17.89 13.98
N ASN A 59 -0.76 -17.06 14.93
CA ASN A 59 0.49 -17.15 15.69
C ASN A 59 1.77 -17.09 14.85
N GLU A 60 1.68 -16.66 13.59
CA GLU A 60 2.82 -16.56 12.67
C GLU A 60 2.83 -15.20 11.96
N PHE A 61 4.02 -14.67 11.66
CA PHE A 61 4.17 -13.55 10.74
C PHE A 61 4.29 -14.08 9.30
N VAL A 62 3.87 -13.29 8.32
CA VAL A 62 4.09 -13.61 6.91
C VAL A 62 5.59 -13.52 6.62
N PRO A 63 6.25 -14.62 6.18
CA PRO A 63 7.69 -14.65 6.04
C PRO A 63 8.14 -14.13 4.67
N ASN A 64 9.25 -13.38 4.68
CA ASN A 64 10.09 -13.07 3.51
C ASN A 64 9.35 -12.57 2.25
N PRO A 65 8.52 -11.52 2.34
CA PRO A 65 7.96 -10.90 1.14
C PRO A 65 9.09 -10.40 0.20
N LYS A 66 8.89 -10.59 -1.11
CA LYS A 66 9.89 -10.25 -2.12
C LYS A 66 9.84 -8.77 -2.48
N LYS A 67 11.01 -8.14 -2.50
CA LYS A 67 11.15 -6.76 -2.95
C LYS A 67 10.92 -6.66 -4.47
N PRO A 68 10.13 -5.70 -4.96
CA PRO A 68 9.94 -5.49 -6.39
C PRO A 68 11.20 -4.90 -7.04
N ALA A 69 11.24 -4.95 -8.39
CA ALA A 69 12.24 -4.20 -9.14
C ALA A 69 12.05 -2.69 -8.93
N PRO A 70 13.14 -1.88 -8.89
CA PRO A 70 13.03 -0.44 -8.78
C PRO A 70 12.30 0.19 -9.97
N CYS A 71 11.60 1.30 -9.70
CA CYS A 71 11.00 2.14 -10.73
C CYS A 71 12.08 2.78 -11.63
N THR A 72 11.75 2.99 -12.90
CA THR A 72 12.66 3.60 -13.89
C THR A 72 12.09 4.85 -14.56
N ASN A 73 10.77 5.03 -14.51
CA ASN A 73 10.08 6.18 -15.10
C ASN A 73 8.97 6.66 -14.15
N LEU A 74 9.02 7.92 -13.72
CA LEU A 74 8.08 8.47 -12.74
C LEU A 74 6.62 8.39 -13.21
N LYS A 75 6.34 8.79 -14.45
CA LYS A 75 4.98 8.88 -14.98
C LYS A 75 4.34 7.52 -15.15
N GLU A 76 5.09 6.56 -15.71
CA GLU A 76 4.62 5.18 -15.83
C GLU A 76 4.45 4.54 -14.45
N SER A 77 5.38 4.77 -13.53
CA SER A 77 5.26 4.26 -12.16
C SER A 77 4.06 4.83 -11.42
N ALA A 78 3.76 6.10 -11.60
CA ALA A 78 2.56 6.74 -11.03
C ALA A 78 1.26 6.14 -11.59
N LYS A 79 1.23 5.86 -12.90
CA LYS A 79 0.08 5.18 -13.52
C LYS A 79 -0.13 3.79 -12.94
N ASN A 80 0.95 3.02 -12.81
CA ASN A 80 0.88 1.66 -12.28
C ASN A 80 0.47 1.67 -10.80
N ALA A 81 1.07 2.56 -10.01
CA ALA A 81 0.73 2.80 -8.62
C ALA A 81 -0.75 3.15 -8.45
N LEU A 82 -1.28 4.10 -9.24
CA LEU A 82 -2.70 4.45 -9.23
C LEU A 82 -3.60 3.22 -9.41
N VAL A 83 -3.30 2.34 -10.37
CA VAL A 83 -4.11 1.14 -10.60
C VAL A 83 -4.02 0.20 -9.39
N SER A 84 -2.82 -0.03 -8.88
CA SER A 84 -2.61 -0.89 -7.70
C SER A 84 -3.30 -0.36 -6.44
N GLU A 85 -3.31 0.95 -6.21
CA GLU A 85 -4.03 1.56 -5.09
C GLU A 85 -5.55 1.37 -5.22
N LEU A 86 -6.10 1.54 -6.42
CA LEU A 86 -7.53 1.28 -6.64
C LEU A 86 -7.90 -0.20 -6.43
N GLU A 87 -7.02 -1.13 -6.78
CA GLU A 87 -7.19 -2.56 -6.49
C GLU A 87 -7.11 -2.84 -4.97
N ALA A 88 -6.18 -2.18 -4.27
CA ALA A 88 -6.03 -2.29 -2.82
C ALA A 88 -7.27 -1.75 -2.07
N VAL A 89 -7.87 -0.65 -2.55
CA VAL A 89 -9.14 -0.13 -2.03
C VAL A 89 -10.26 -1.18 -2.12
N GLU A 90 -10.39 -1.85 -3.26
CA GLU A 90 -11.43 -2.89 -3.43
C GLU A 90 -11.20 -4.09 -2.49
N GLN A 91 -9.94 -4.51 -2.34
CA GLN A 91 -9.56 -5.59 -1.42
C GLN A 91 -9.80 -5.20 0.05
N CYS A 92 -9.35 -4.02 0.48
CA CYS A 92 -9.55 -3.51 1.83
C CYS A 92 -11.03 -3.33 2.15
N LYS A 93 -11.85 -2.87 1.18
CA LYS A 93 -13.31 -2.80 1.33
C LYS A 93 -13.94 -4.18 1.55
N GLU A 94 -13.54 -5.19 0.78
CA GLU A 94 -14.03 -6.56 0.99
C GLU A 94 -13.62 -7.11 2.36
N MET A 95 -12.35 -6.92 2.74
CA MET A 95 -11.85 -7.31 4.06
C MET A 95 -12.62 -6.60 5.17
N PHE A 96 -12.87 -5.30 5.04
CA PHE A 96 -13.60 -4.49 6.03
C PHE A 96 -15.01 -5.02 6.28
N LEU A 97 -15.72 -5.39 5.21
CA LEU A 97 -17.09 -5.92 5.30
C LEU A 97 -17.15 -7.37 5.83
N THR A 98 -16.01 -8.04 5.93
CA THR A 98 -15.90 -9.45 6.33
C THR A 98 -15.00 -9.66 7.54
N ILE A 99 -14.74 -8.60 8.32
CA ILE A 99 -13.88 -8.63 9.49
C ILE A 99 -14.36 -9.68 10.50
N PRO A 100 -13.49 -10.63 10.90
CA PRO A 100 -13.87 -11.70 11.83
C PRO A 100 -13.66 -11.36 13.31
N PHE A 101 -12.96 -10.26 13.65
CA PHE A 101 -12.59 -9.89 15.02
C PHE A 101 -12.35 -8.38 15.18
N GLU A 102 -12.53 -7.85 16.38
CA GLU A 102 -12.62 -6.41 16.65
C GLU A 102 -11.31 -5.67 16.34
N GLU A 103 -10.17 -6.26 16.67
CA GLU A 103 -8.85 -5.66 16.49
C GLU A 103 -8.49 -5.41 15.02
N ALA A 104 -9.21 -6.03 14.08
CA ALA A 104 -9.00 -5.84 12.64
C ALA A 104 -9.69 -4.58 12.07
N TYR A 105 -10.63 -3.95 12.78
CA TYR A 105 -11.38 -2.79 12.26
C TYR A 105 -10.47 -1.60 11.95
N ASP A 106 -9.72 -1.13 12.93
CA ASP A 106 -8.91 0.09 12.77
C ASP A 106 -7.85 -0.07 11.68
N PRO A 107 -7.01 -1.13 11.65
CA PRO A 107 -5.99 -1.25 10.61
C PRO A 107 -6.55 -1.32 9.19
N ILE A 108 -7.67 -2.01 8.99
CA ILE A 108 -8.27 -2.14 7.65
C ILE A 108 -8.96 -0.83 7.25
N PHE A 109 -9.62 -0.14 8.19
CA PHE A 109 -10.24 1.15 7.92
C PHE A 109 -9.21 2.22 7.56
N ILE A 110 -8.10 2.26 8.29
CA ILE A 110 -6.97 3.17 8.02
C ILE A 110 -6.42 2.89 6.62
N ALA A 111 -6.05 1.65 6.32
CA ALA A 111 -5.51 1.29 5.00
C ALA A 111 -6.50 1.60 3.87
N LEU A 112 -7.80 1.31 4.04
CA LEU A 112 -8.81 1.64 3.04
C LEU A 112 -8.82 3.13 2.69
N HIS A 113 -8.77 4.00 3.70
CA HIS A 113 -8.80 5.45 3.48
C HIS A 113 -7.49 5.98 2.90
N ASP A 114 -6.36 5.49 3.40
CA ASP A 114 -5.04 5.87 2.93
C ASP A 114 -4.86 5.45 1.46
N ASP A 115 -5.27 4.24 1.06
CA ASP A 115 -5.17 3.77 -0.33
C ASP A 115 -6.00 4.62 -1.30
N MET A 116 -7.18 5.08 -0.87
CA MET A 116 -7.99 6.05 -1.63
C MET A 116 -7.25 7.38 -1.80
N GLU A 117 -6.60 7.86 -0.75
CA GLU A 117 -5.82 9.09 -0.76
C GLU A 117 -4.55 8.95 -1.64
N HIS A 118 -3.88 7.80 -1.56
CA HIS A 118 -2.72 7.45 -2.37
C HIS A 118 -3.10 7.41 -3.85
N ALA A 119 -4.23 6.79 -4.22
CA ALA A 119 -4.74 6.82 -5.58
C ALA A 119 -4.92 8.27 -6.11
N ILE A 120 -5.45 9.19 -5.29
CA ILE A 120 -5.59 10.60 -5.68
C ILE A 120 -4.21 11.25 -5.90
N ARG A 121 -3.24 11.00 -5.02
CA ARG A 121 -1.86 11.50 -5.18
C ARG A 121 -1.20 10.96 -6.43
N MET A 122 -1.28 9.65 -6.67
CA MET A 122 -0.68 8.99 -7.84
C MET A 122 -1.36 9.44 -9.14
N SER A 123 -2.67 9.69 -9.13
CA SER A 123 -3.38 10.29 -10.26
C SER A 123 -2.90 11.72 -10.54
N THR A 124 -2.74 12.54 -9.49
CA THR A 124 -2.18 13.89 -9.62
C THR A 124 -0.78 13.83 -10.22
N ILE A 125 0.03 12.86 -9.76
CA ILE A 125 1.37 12.62 -10.27
C ILE A 125 1.32 12.23 -11.76
N PHE A 126 0.54 11.22 -12.11
CA PHE A 126 0.46 10.74 -13.49
C PHE A 126 0.06 11.84 -14.49
N ASN A 127 -0.85 12.73 -14.09
CA ASN A 127 -1.34 13.80 -14.95
C ASN A 127 -0.45 15.06 -14.98
N GLY A 128 0.39 15.28 -13.97
CA GLY A 128 1.28 16.44 -13.89
C GLY A 128 2.73 16.18 -14.32
N ALA A 129 3.19 14.93 -14.34
CA ALA A 129 4.55 14.60 -14.73
C ALA A 129 4.67 14.64 -16.25
N ASN A 130 5.78 15.21 -16.73
CA ASN A 130 6.13 15.22 -18.15
C ASN A 130 6.88 13.94 -18.53
#